data_AF-Q2H9X5-F1
#
_entry.id   AF-Q2H9X5-F1
#
_cell.length_a   1.000
_cell.length_b   1.000
_cell.length_c   1.000
_cell.angle_alpha   90.00
_cell.angle_beta   90.00
_cell.angle_gamma   90.00
#
_symmetry.space_group_name_H-M   'P 1'
#
loop_
_entity.id
_entity.type
_entity.pdbx_description
1 polymer ?
#
loop_
_entity_poly.entity_id
_entity_poly.type
_entity_poly.pdbx_seq_one_letter_code
_entity_poly.pdbx_strand_id
1 'polypeptide(L)'
;MATDYSQLPTPTMCYVDFCLVPIGTGNVSVAKEVAEVQKVLKASGLAYTLHSAGTTVEGRWDEVMKVIGQAHQAVHQAGAVRIQSSMRVGSRTDKAQTAEQKVKRVEDLLAKDT
;
A
#
# COMPACT_ATOMS: atom_id res chain seq x y z
N MET A 1 -27.30 -1.92 23.80
CA MET A 1 -25.99 -1.80 24.48
C MET A 1 -25.20 -0.72 23.76
N ALA A 2 -24.47 0.13 24.49
CA ALA A 2 -23.59 1.10 23.86
C ALA A 2 -22.41 0.37 23.19
N THR A 3 -22.00 0.82 22.01
CA THR A 3 -20.82 0.27 21.32
C THR A 3 -19.57 0.64 22.11
N ASP A 4 -18.75 -0.35 22.47
CA ASP A 4 -17.42 -0.11 23.04
C ASP A 4 -16.43 0.19 21.89
N TYR A 5 -16.13 1.47 21.71
CA TYR A 5 -15.23 1.94 20.67
C TYR A 5 -13.76 1.48 20.87
N SER A 6 -13.38 1.00 22.07
CA SER A 6 -12.02 0.51 22.34
C SER A 6 -11.76 -0.91 21.81
N GLN A 7 -12.82 -1.63 21.44
CA GLN A 7 -12.78 -3.04 21.01
C GLN A 7 -13.25 -3.23 19.56
N LEU A 8 -13.34 -2.15 18.77
CA LEU A 8 -13.76 -2.27 17.37
C LEU A 8 -12.72 -3.02 16.54
N PRO A 9 -13.12 -4.08 15.81
CA PRO A 9 -12.22 -4.77 14.91
C PRO A 9 -11.94 -3.93 13.67
N THR A 10 -10.79 -4.17 13.05
CA THR A 10 -10.46 -3.63 11.74
C THR A 10 -11.22 -4.39 10.63
N PRO A 11 -11.47 -3.77 9.46
CA PRO A 11 -11.99 -4.50 8.32
C PRO A 11 -11.10 -5.68 7.96
N THR A 12 -11.68 -6.81 7.55
CA THR A 12 -10.88 -8.00 7.23
C THR A 12 -9.90 -7.77 6.09
N MET A 13 -10.33 -7.07 5.03
CA MET A 13 -9.57 -6.87 3.80
C MET A 13 -9.44 -5.39 3.48
N CYS A 14 -8.31 -5.01 2.91
CA CYS A 14 -8.12 -3.69 2.31
C CYS A 14 -7.21 -3.76 1.09
N TYR A 15 -7.29 -2.70 0.30
CA TYR A 15 -6.24 -2.30 -0.63
C TYR A 15 -5.71 -0.94 -0.19
N VAL A 16 -4.39 -0.76 -0.27
CA VAL A 16 -3.71 0.49 0.07
C VAL A 16 -2.80 0.86 -1.08
N ASP A 17 -3.05 2.03 -1.68
CA ASP A 17 -2.04 2.70 -2.50
C ASP A 17 -1.22 3.61 -1.59
N PHE A 18 0.08 3.35 -1.47
CA PHE A 18 0.97 4.16 -0.65
C PHE A 18 2.17 4.68 -1.44
N CYS A 19 2.58 5.89 -1.10
CA CYS A 19 3.77 6.55 -1.61
C CYS A 19 4.67 6.89 -0.42
N LEU A 20 5.82 6.23 -0.33
CA LEU A 20 6.81 6.37 0.73
C LEU A 20 7.98 7.22 0.23
N VAL A 21 8.27 8.30 0.95
CA VAL A 21 9.31 9.28 0.60
C VAL A 21 10.27 9.48 1.77
N PRO A 22 11.57 9.14 1.64
CA PRO A 22 12.56 9.51 2.63
C PRO A 22 12.86 11.02 2.56
N ILE A 23 13.06 11.66 3.72
CA ILE A 23 13.30 13.10 3.84
C ILE A 23 14.70 13.33 4.38
N GLY A 24 15.43 14.26 3.77
CA GLY A 24 16.75 14.69 4.25
C GLY A 24 17.87 13.71 3.93
N THR A 25 17.76 12.96 2.83
CA THR A 25 18.79 12.00 2.38
C THR A 25 20.07 12.67 1.82
N GLY A 26 20.03 14.00 1.60
CA GLY A 26 21.12 14.73 0.92
C GLY A 26 21.19 14.49 -0.59
N ASN A 27 20.28 13.67 -1.15
CA ASN A 27 20.21 13.37 -2.58
C ASN A 27 18.78 13.55 -3.11
N VAL A 28 18.63 13.99 -4.37
CA VAL A 28 17.31 14.16 -5.00
C VAL A 28 16.68 12.82 -5.40
N SER A 29 17.51 11.87 -5.82
CA SER A 29 17.04 10.53 -6.21
C SER A 29 16.80 9.66 -4.99
N VAL A 30 15.65 8.99 -4.98
CA VAL A 30 15.21 8.07 -3.91
C VAL A 30 14.98 6.64 -4.42
N ALA A 31 15.47 6.33 -5.63
CA ALA A 31 15.19 5.05 -6.30
C ALA A 31 15.75 3.84 -5.53
N LYS A 32 16.84 4.00 -4.79
CA LYS A 32 17.45 2.92 -4.00
C LYS A 32 16.55 2.53 -2.83
N GLU A 33 16.03 3.53 -2.13
CA GLU A 33 15.10 3.36 -1.00
C GLU A 33 13.79 2.73 -1.48
N VAL A 34 13.24 3.20 -2.60
CA VAL A 34 12.05 2.60 -3.21
C VAL A 34 12.30 1.14 -3.61
N ALA A 35 13.50 0.80 -4.10
CA ALA A 35 13.85 -0.59 -4.40
C ALA A 35 13.87 -1.49 -3.15
N GLU A 36 14.31 -0.98 -1.99
CA GLU A 36 14.21 -1.73 -0.72
C GLU A 36 12.77 -1.99 -0.32
N VAL A 37 11.87 -1.02 -0.50
CA VAL A 37 10.42 -1.21 -0.30
C VAL A 37 9.89 -2.36 -1.15
N GLN A 38 10.27 -2.41 -2.44
CA GLN A 38 9.81 -3.48 -3.34
C GLN A 38 10.33 -4.87 -2.94
N LYS A 39 11.54 -4.96 -2.38
CA LYS A 39 12.07 -6.23 -1.84
C LYS A 39 11.26 -6.71 -0.63
N VAL A 40 10.88 -5.80 0.27
CA VAL A 40 10.01 -6.11 1.42
C VAL A 40 8.65 -6.63 0.95
N LEU A 41 8.02 -5.92 0.01
CA LEU A 41 6.71 -6.34 -0.55
C LEU A 41 6.81 -7.70 -1.24
N LYS A 42 7.85 -7.94 -2.04
CA LYS A 42 8.10 -9.24 -2.66
C LYS A 42 8.26 -10.37 -1.63
N ALA A 43 9.00 -10.12 -0.55
CA ALA A 43 9.21 -11.10 0.52
C ALA A 43 7.95 -11.37 1.35
N SER A 44 7.00 -10.43 1.40
CA SER A 44 5.76 -10.57 2.16
C SER A 44 4.78 -11.60 1.58
N GLY A 45 4.88 -11.88 0.27
CA GLY A 45 3.93 -12.74 -0.44
C GLY A 45 2.56 -12.10 -0.69
N LEU A 46 2.32 -10.86 -0.26
CA LEU A 46 1.09 -10.13 -0.58
C LEU A 46 1.05 -9.75 -2.06
N ALA A 47 -0.17 -9.61 -2.60
CA ALA A 47 -0.36 -9.07 -3.93
C ALA A 47 -0.04 -7.57 -3.91
N TYR A 48 0.78 -7.12 -4.86
CA TYR A 48 1.13 -5.72 -5.00
C TYR A 48 1.39 -5.34 -6.46
N THR A 49 1.28 -4.05 -6.77
CA THR A 49 1.54 -3.48 -8.08
C THR A 49 2.27 -2.15 -7.92
N LEU A 50 3.51 -2.11 -8.41
CA LEU A 50 4.31 -0.89 -8.49
C LEU A 50 3.83 -0.03 -9.68
N HIS A 51 3.75 1.28 -9.47
CA HIS A 51 3.53 2.26 -10.54
C HIS A 51 4.33 3.54 -10.26
N SER A 52 4.25 4.52 -11.16
CA SER A 52 5.10 5.72 -11.14
C SER A 52 4.96 6.58 -9.88
N ALA A 53 3.80 6.54 -9.22
CA ALA A 53 3.46 7.41 -8.10
C ALA A 53 3.34 6.70 -6.74
N GLY A 54 3.66 5.41 -6.67
CA GLY A 54 3.47 4.62 -5.46
C GLY A 54 3.43 3.12 -5.70
N THR A 55 2.92 2.40 -4.71
CA THR A 55 2.68 0.97 -4.82
C THR A 55 1.34 0.65 -4.18
N THR A 56 0.50 -0.03 -4.95
CA THR A 56 -0.74 -0.61 -4.43
C THR A 56 -0.44 -1.98 -3.85
N VAL A 57 -0.82 -2.24 -2.60
CA VAL A 57 -0.74 -3.54 -1.92
C VAL A 57 -2.11 -3.92 -1.38
N GLU A 58 -2.46 -5.20 -1.45
CA GLU A 58 -3.77 -5.69 -1.04
C GLU A 58 -3.70 -6.99 -0.25
N GLY A 59 -4.61 -7.16 0.69
CA GLY A 59 -4.61 -8.30 1.61
C GLY A 59 -5.42 -8.03 2.88
N ARG A 60 -5.11 -8.78 3.94
CA ARG A 60 -5.71 -8.55 5.25
C ARG A 60 -5.22 -7.23 5.82
N TRP A 61 -6.09 -6.47 6.50
CA TRP A 61 -5.76 -5.15 7.02
C TRP A 61 -4.46 -5.14 7.83
N ASP A 62 -4.34 -6.04 8.80
CA ASP A 62 -3.20 -6.07 9.70
C ASP A 62 -1.91 -6.47 8.96
N GLU A 63 -2.00 -7.35 7.96
CA GLU A 63 -0.84 -7.78 7.17
C GLU A 63 -0.35 -6.65 6.24
N VAL A 64 -1.29 -5.95 5.61
CA VAL A 64 -0.99 -4.80 4.74
C VAL A 64 -0.36 -3.66 5.55
N MET A 65 -0.95 -3.28 6.67
CA MET A 65 -0.40 -2.20 7.51
C MET A 65 0.94 -2.60 8.12
N LYS A 66 1.11 -3.89 8.48
CA LYS A 66 2.39 -4.42 8.96
C LYS A 66 3.48 -4.35 7.88
N VAL A 67 3.21 -4.76 6.65
CA VAL A 67 4.24 -4.73 5.59
C VAL A 67 4.63 -3.29 5.23
N ILE A 68 3.68 -2.35 5.27
CA ILE A 68 3.98 -0.91 5.09
C ILE A 68 4.90 -0.41 6.22
N GLY A 69 4.63 -0.80 7.47
CA GLY A 69 5.54 -0.50 8.59
C GLY A 69 6.94 -1.13 8.41
N GLN A 70 7.02 -2.36 7.91
CA GLN A 70 8.29 -3.01 7.60
C GLN A 70 9.03 -2.32 6.45
N ALA A 71 8.33 -1.78 5.47
CA ALA A 71 8.92 -0.98 4.40
C ALA A 71 9.58 0.31 4.95
N HIS A 72 8.94 0.98 5.92
CA HIS A 72 9.59 2.09 6.64
C HIS A 72 10.88 1.62 7.34
N GLN A 73 10.83 0.49 8.04
CA GLN A 73 12.00 -0.04 8.74
C GLN A 73 13.15 -0.37 7.78
N ALA A 74 12.88 -0.94 6.61
CA ALA A 74 13.90 -1.23 5.60
C ALA A 74 14.55 0.05 5.06
N VAL A 75 13.76 1.09 4.81
CA VAL A 75 14.30 2.39 4.35
C VAL A 75 15.10 3.09 5.46
N HIS A 76 14.71 2.92 6.74
CA HIS A 76 15.53 3.36 7.87
C HIS A 76 16.87 2.63 7.93
N GLN A 77 16.89 1.30 7.69
CA GLN A 77 18.13 0.52 7.62
C GLN A 77 19.04 0.95 6.45
N ALA A 78 18.47 1.50 5.38
CA ALA A 78 19.21 2.08 4.27
C ALA A 78 19.80 3.48 4.59
N GLY A 79 19.56 4.02 5.78
CA GLY A 79 20.16 5.26 6.28
C GLY A 79 19.22 6.48 6.31
N ALA A 80 17.97 6.35 5.85
CA ALA A 80 17.01 7.45 5.95
C ALA A 80 16.61 7.69 7.42
N VAL A 81 16.82 8.90 7.93
CA VAL A 81 16.46 9.24 9.32
C VAL A 81 14.98 9.57 9.46
N ARG A 82 14.35 10.12 8.41
CA ARG A 82 12.95 10.49 8.39
C ARG A 82 12.28 9.96 7.14
N ILE A 83 11.07 9.43 7.31
CA ILE A 83 10.24 8.94 6.21
C ILE A 83 8.85 9.56 6.37
N GLN A 84 8.31 10.08 5.28
CA GLN A 84 6.91 10.45 5.18
C GLN A 84 6.23 9.54 4.16
N SER A 85 5.08 9.00 4.53
CA SER A 85 4.23 8.26 3.61
C SER A 85 2.89 8.95 3.46
N SER A 86 2.36 8.94 2.24
CA SER A 86 0.95 9.23 1.98
C SER A 86 0.27 7.94 1.52
N MET A 87 -0.98 7.73 1.93
CA MET A 87 -1.71 6.50 1.60
C MET A 87 -3.19 6.78 1.33
N ARG A 88 -3.74 6.08 0.35
CA ARG A 88 -5.18 5.97 0.12
C ARG A 88 -5.57 4.51 0.39
N VAL A 89 -6.37 4.30 1.42
CA VAL A 89 -6.85 2.98 1.82
C VAL A 89 -8.34 2.85 1.53
N GLY A 90 -8.76 1.67 1.06
CA GLY A 90 -10.16 1.33 0.95
C GLY A 90 -10.46 -0.06 1.46
N SER A 91 -11.65 -0.22 2.02
CA SER A 91 -12.27 -1.48 2.40
C SER A 91 -13.73 -1.47 1.96
N ARG A 92 -14.33 -2.65 1.82
CA ARG A 92 -15.74 -2.80 1.41
C ARG A 92 -16.31 -4.09 2.00
N THR A 93 -17.62 -4.14 2.20
CA THR A 93 -18.31 -5.30 2.81
C THR A 93 -19.23 -6.05 1.84
N ASP A 94 -19.46 -5.51 0.65
CA ASP A 94 -20.42 -6.05 -0.33
C ASP A 94 -19.83 -7.10 -1.27
N LYS A 95 -18.52 -7.05 -1.56
CA LYS A 95 -17.82 -8.05 -2.39
C LYS A 95 -16.31 -8.05 -2.17
N ALA A 96 -15.67 -9.19 -2.45
CA ALA A 96 -14.23 -9.24 -2.67
C ALA A 96 -13.90 -8.63 -4.04
N GLN A 97 -12.91 -7.74 -4.09
CA GLN A 97 -12.45 -7.15 -5.34
C GLN A 97 -10.97 -6.77 -5.23
N THR A 98 -10.17 -7.20 -6.19
CA THR A 98 -8.75 -6.82 -6.26
C THR A 98 -8.54 -5.45 -6.93
N ALA A 99 -7.36 -4.86 -6.76
CA ALA A 99 -6.98 -3.63 -7.45
C ALA A 99 -7.04 -3.80 -8.98
N GLU A 100 -6.53 -4.92 -9.51
CA GLU A 100 -6.58 -5.25 -10.94
C GLU A 100 -8.03 -5.34 -11.44
N GLN A 101 -8.93 -5.99 -10.70
CA GLN A 101 -10.35 -6.06 -11.07
C GLN A 101 -11.04 -4.69 -11.08
N LYS A 102 -10.57 -3.72 -10.28
CA LYS A 102 -11.07 -2.33 -10.35
C LYS A 102 -10.63 -1.65 -11.64
N VAL A 103 -9.37 -1.80 -12.03
CA VAL A 103 -8.83 -1.25 -13.28
C VAL A 103 -9.54 -1.87 -14.47
N LYS A 104 -9.60 -3.21 -14.53
CA LYS A 104 -10.27 -3.94 -15.61
C LYS A 104 -11.73 -3.52 -15.79
N ARG A 105 -12.46 -3.27 -14.68
CA ARG A 105 -13.85 -2.83 -14.77
C ARG A 105 -14.01 -1.50 -15.51
N VAL A 106 -13.06 -0.58 -15.36
CA VAL A 106 -13.03 0.71 -16.07
C VAL A 106 -12.63 0.49 -17.52
N GLU A 107 -11.60 -0.31 -17.79
CA GLU A 107 -11.16 -0.65 -19.15
C GLU A 107 -12.29 -1.30 -19.97
N ASP A 108 -13.04 -2.22 -19.38
CA ASP A 108 -14.21 -2.88 -20.00
C ASP A 108 -15.36 -1.90 -20.31
N LEU A 109 -15.42 -0.74 -19.65
CA LEU A 109 -16.36 0.32 -20.01
C LEU A 109 -15.83 1.14 -21.18
N LEU A 110 -14.57 1.56 -21.10
CA LEU A 110 -13.92 2.35 -22.16
C LEU A 110 -13.92 1.61 -23.51
N ALA A 111 -13.71 0.30 -23.50
CA ALA A 111 -13.74 -0.53 -24.70
C ALA A 111 -15.14 -0.63 -25.36
N LYS A 112 -16.22 -0.26 -24.66
CA LYS A 112 -17.58 -0.21 -25.22
C LYS A 112 -17.92 1.15 -25.83
N ASP A 113 -17.15 2.17 -25.48
CA ASP A 113 -17.30 3.53 -26.00
C ASP A 113 -16.54 3.74 -27.33
N THR A 114 -15.88 2.69 -27.83
CA THR A 114 -15.16 2.62 -29.10
C THR A 114 -15.85 1.65 -30.05
#